data_AF-A0A822G3N5-F1
#
_entry.id   AF-A0A822G3N5-F1
#
_cell.length_a   1.000
_cell.length_b   1.000
_cell.length_c   1.000
_cell.angle_alpha   90.00
_cell.angle_beta   90.00
_cell.angle_gamma   90.00
#
_symmetry.space_group_name_H-M   'P 1'
#
loop_
_entity.id
_entity.type
_entity.pdbx_description
1 polymer ?
#
loop_
_entity_poly.entity_id
_entity_poly.type
_entity_poly.pdbx_seq_one_letter_code
_entity_poly.pdbx_strand_id
1 'polypeptide(L)'
;TKAFADITQMSFFGKENEILIMLGALFRIKEIYENDKEGIWIARVSLASEDDYQLKEIFSYMKNRIDDDTDLDSLGKILIQMGQPEQAEKCYRRMLDESRLALARAESGLGIAYLDCRKDVESLKHLEEALHIRQSLLGQDHRDVGEC
;
A
#
# COMPACT_ATOMS: atom_id res chain seq x y z
N THR A 1 6.45 -16.92 12.77
CA THR A 1 7.40 -15.89 13.27
C THR A 1 6.84 -15.31 14.56
N LYS A 2 7.63 -15.09 15.62
CA LYS A 2 7.11 -14.44 16.85
C LYS A 2 6.96 -12.93 16.60
N ALA A 3 5.78 -12.37 16.85
CA ALA A 3 5.51 -10.95 16.57
C ALA A 3 6.09 -9.98 17.61
N PHE A 4 6.42 -10.48 18.79
CA PHE A 4 7.11 -9.74 19.85
C PHE A 4 7.92 -10.70 20.73
N ALA A 5 8.87 -10.15 21.49
CA ALA A 5 9.72 -10.88 22.41
C ALA A 5 9.98 -10.08 23.70
N ASP A 6 10.01 -10.77 24.83
CA ASP A 6 10.50 -10.20 26.08
C ASP A 6 12.03 -10.09 26.03
N ILE A 7 12.53 -8.87 26.17
CA ILE A 7 13.95 -8.54 26.17
C ILE A 7 14.38 -7.91 27.49
N THR A 8 13.61 -8.09 28.57
CA THR A 8 13.92 -7.59 29.92
C THR A 8 15.32 -7.99 30.38
N GLN A 9 15.77 -9.20 30.03
CA GLN A 9 17.13 -9.69 30.36
C GLN A 9 18.26 -8.98 29.59
N MET A 10 17.92 -8.21 28.56
CA MET A 10 18.83 -7.48 27.69
C MET A 10 18.68 -5.95 27.85
N SER A 11 17.76 -5.50 28.70
CA SER A 11 17.55 -4.07 28.96
C SER A 11 18.81 -3.44 29.56
N PHE A 12 19.14 -2.24 29.10
CA PHE A 12 20.22 -1.44 29.68
C PHE A 12 19.89 -1.03 31.12
N PHE A 13 18.60 -0.90 31.46
CA PHE A 13 18.11 -0.58 32.79
C PHE A 13 17.41 -1.78 33.40
N GLY A 14 18.10 -2.54 34.27
CA GLY A 14 17.59 -3.79 34.84
C GLY A 14 16.33 -3.71 35.74
N LYS A 15 15.67 -2.55 35.83
CA LYS A 15 14.36 -2.37 36.48
C LYS A 15 13.21 -2.22 35.49
N GLU A 16 13.51 -2.12 34.19
CA GLU A 16 12.52 -1.94 33.14
C GLU A 16 12.14 -3.29 32.55
N ASN A 17 10.85 -3.45 32.25
CA ASN A 17 10.35 -4.60 31.50
C ASN A 17 10.20 -4.16 30.04
N GLU A 18 11.11 -4.62 29.18
CA GLU A 18 11.16 -4.22 27.78
C GLU A 18 10.64 -5.34 26.87
N ILE A 19 9.81 -4.95 25.90
CA ILE A 19 9.28 -5.86 24.88
C ILE A 19 9.74 -5.35 23.51
N LEU A 20 10.43 -6.21 22.76
CA LEU A 20 10.73 -5.98 21.35
C LEU A 20 9.51 -6.34 20.50
N ILE A 21 9.04 -5.40 19.70
CA ILE A 21 7.94 -5.60 18.76
C ILE A 21 8.51 -5.65 17.34
N MET A 22 8.14 -6.67 16.57
CA MET A 22 8.54 -6.73 15.17
C MET A 22 7.83 -5.65 14.37
N LEU A 23 8.55 -4.98 13.46
CA LEU A 23 7.92 -4.08 12.51
C LEU A 23 6.88 -4.83 11.68
N GLY A 24 5.70 -4.23 11.53
CA GLY A 24 4.54 -4.85 10.88
C GLY A 24 3.68 -5.73 11.79
N ALA A 25 4.03 -5.89 13.07
CA ALA A 25 3.15 -6.53 14.03
C ALA A 25 1.91 -5.66 14.28
N LEU A 26 0.73 -6.26 14.08
CA LEU A 26 -0.56 -5.60 14.28
C LEU A 26 -1.12 -5.95 15.66
N PHE A 27 -1.54 -4.93 16.40
CA PHE A 27 -2.15 -5.09 17.71
C PHE A 27 -3.53 -4.45 17.73
N ARG A 28 -4.47 -5.15 18.38
CA ARG A 28 -5.79 -4.62 18.69
C ARG A 28 -5.78 -4.07 20.11
N ILE A 29 -6.14 -2.80 20.26
CA ILE A 29 -6.42 -2.20 21.56
C ILE A 29 -7.73 -2.80 22.09
N LYS A 30 -7.68 -3.37 23.29
CA LYS A 30 -8.84 -3.97 23.97
C LYS A 30 -9.48 -3.00 24.95
N GLU A 31 -8.66 -2.22 25.64
CA GLU A 31 -9.09 -1.23 26.61
C GLU A 31 -7.99 -0.18 26.78
N ILE A 32 -8.41 1.03 27.13
CA ILE A 32 -7.54 2.12 27.56
C ILE A 32 -8.12 2.62 28.88
N TYR A 33 -7.31 2.70 29.91
CA TYR A 33 -7.73 3.18 31.22
C TYR A 33 -6.63 3.99 31.89
N GLU A 34 -7.02 4.90 32.77
CA GLU A 34 -6.10 5.71 33.56
C GLU A 34 -5.71 4.96 34.83
N ASN A 35 -4.43 5.03 35.20
CA ASN A 35 -3.95 4.62 36.50
C ASN A 35 -3.73 5.89 37.35
N ASP A 36 -4.76 6.28 38.09
CA ASP A 36 -4.79 7.49 38.91
C ASP A 36 -3.65 7.59 39.92
N LYS A 37 -3.06 6.46 40.33
CA LYS A 37 -1.95 6.44 41.29
C LYS A 37 -0.62 6.86 40.67
N GLU A 38 -0.43 6.56 39.39
CA GLU A 38 0.81 6.83 38.67
C GLU A 38 0.65 7.97 37.66
N GLY A 39 -0.58 8.43 37.41
CA GLY A 39 -0.88 9.51 36.47
C GLY A 39 -0.59 9.12 35.02
N ILE A 40 -0.71 7.83 34.69
CA ILE A 40 -0.41 7.30 33.36
C ILE A 40 -1.63 6.61 32.75
N TRP A 41 -1.72 6.64 31.43
CA TRP A 41 -2.71 5.89 30.67
C TRP A 41 -2.14 4.54 30.24
N ILE A 42 -2.90 3.48 30.51
CA ILE A 42 -2.52 2.10 30.17
C ILE A 42 -3.44 1.60 29.07
N ALA A 43 -2.85 1.19 27.95
CA ALA A 43 -3.54 0.50 26.86
C ALA A 43 -3.28 -1.00 26.95
N ARG A 44 -4.32 -1.81 27.11
CA ARG A 44 -4.21 -3.27 26.96
C ARG A 44 -4.37 -3.62 25.49
N VAL A 45 -3.39 -4.33 24.94
CA VAL A 45 -3.37 -4.73 23.53
C VAL A 45 -3.26 -6.24 23.38
N SER A 46 -3.81 -6.79 22.30
CA SER A 46 -3.62 -8.19 21.90
C SER A 46 -3.08 -8.28 20.48
N LEU A 47 -2.15 -9.20 20.23
CA LEU A 47 -1.67 -9.48 18.88
C LEU A 47 -2.86 -9.88 17.99
N ALA A 48 -2.99 -9.22 16.84
CA ALA A 48 -3.99 -9.61 15.84
C ALA A 48 -3.55 -10.91 15.14
N SER A 49 -4.42 -11.92 15.12
CA SER A 49 -4.17 -13.17 14.38
C SER A 49 -4.77 -13.10 12.98
N GLU A 50 -4.17 -13.82 12.02
CA GLU A 50 -4.64 -13.88 10.62
C GLU A 50 -6.09 -14.37 10.46
N ASP A 51 -6.62 -15.08 11.47
CA ASP A 51 -8.00 -15.61 11.49
C ASP A 51 -9.09 -14.59 11.89
N ASP A 52 -8.70 -13.36 12.28
CA ASP A 52 -9.69 -12.30 12.56
C ASP A 52 -10.25 -11.82 11.21
N TYR A 53 -11.50 -12.16 10.88
CA TYR A 53 -12.19 -11.69 9.65
C TYR A 53 -12.13 -10.15 9.51
N GLN A 54 -12.16 -9.46 10.65
CA GLN A 54 -12.01 -8.01 10.76
C GLN A 54 -10.64 -7.49 10.30
N LEU A 55 -9.59 -8.33 10.33
CA LEU A 55 -8.26 -7.96 9.89
C LEU A 55 -8.21 -7.77 8.37
N LYS A 56 -8.89 -8.62 7.59
CA LYS A 56 -8.99 -8.47 6.13
C LYS A 56 -9.68 -7.16 5.74
N GLU A 57 -10.75 -6.81 6.43
CA GLU A 57 -11.47 -5.56 6.20
C GLU A 57 -10.61 -4.36 6.58
N ILE A 58 -9.90 -4.42 7.72
CA ILE A 58 -8.94 -3.38 8.13
C ILE A 58 -7.80 -3.25 7.11
N PHE A 59 -7.24 -4.35 6.62
CA PHE A 59 -6.22 -4.32 5.56
C PHE A 59 -6.77 -3.72 4.26
N SER A 60 -7.99 -4.06 3.87
CA SER A 60 -8.64 -3.46 2.70
C SER A 60 -8.89 -1.96 2.89
N TYR A 61 -9.34 -1.56 4.07
CA TYR A 61 -9.58 -0.16 4.43
C TYR A 61 -8.28 0.64 4.49
N MET A 62 -7.23 0.10 5.11
CA MET A 62 -5.89 0.70 5.13
C MET A 62 -5.36 0.79 3.70
N LYS A 63 -5.47 -0.26 2.88
CA LYS A 63 -5.05 -0.25 1.47
C LYS A 63 -5.75 0.84 0.67
N ASN A 64 -7.06 1.01 0.85
CA ASN A 64 -7.83 2.05 0.17
C ASN A 64 -7.48 3.47 0.64
N ARG A 65 -7.12 3.66 1.93
CA ARG A 65 -6.65 4.96 2.44
C ARG A 65 -5.19 5.26 2.09
N ILE A 66 -4.37 4.22 2.01
CA ILE A 66 -2.96 4.30 1.61
C ILE A 66 -2.85 4.71 0.14
N ASP A 67 -3.85 4.34 -0.67
CA ASP A 67 -3.90 4.67 -2.11
C ASP A 67 -3.94 6.15 -2.42
N ASP A 68 -4.51 6.97 -1.53
CA ASP A 68 -4.68 8.41 -1.80
C ASP A 68 -3.52 9.27 -1.27
N ASP A 69 -2.69 8.80 -0.32
CA ASP A 69 -1.78 9.68 0.43
C ASP A 69 -0.42 9.08 0.84
N THR A 70 -0.11 7.82 0.50
CA THR A 70 1.23 7.26 0.80
C THR A 70 2.09 7.26 -0.44
N ASP A 71 3.12 8.10 -0.44
CA ASP A 71 4.20 8.06 -1.43
C ASP A 71 4.85 6.66 -1.41
N LEU A 72 4.46 5.81 -2.37
CA LEU A 72 4.97 4.46 -2.54
C LEU A 72 6.51 4.45 -2.67
N ASP A 73 7.12 5.56 -3.10
CA ASP A 73 8.57 5.75 -3.12
C ASP A 73 9.15 5.82 -1.70
N SER A 74 8.56 6.65 -0.83
CA SER A 74 8.94 6.72 0.58
C SER A 74 8.81 5.37 1.28
N LEU A 75 7.73 4.61 1.03
CA LEU A 75 7.56 3.26 1.57
C LEU A 75 8.61 2.29 1.02
N GLY A 76 8.87 2.31 -0.30
CA GLY A 76 9.89 1.48 -0.93
C GLY A 76 11.29 1.72 -0.34
N LYS A 77 11.66 2.99 -0.11
CA LYS A 77 12.92 3.38 0.54
C LYS A 77 13.04 2.82 1.95
N ILE A 78 11.99 2.93 2.76
CA ILE A 78 11.96 2.38 4.12
C ILE A 78 12.13 0.86 4.09
N LEU A 79 11.42 0.16 3.20
CA LEU A 79 11.51 -1.30 3.06
C LEU A 79 12.91 -1.76 2.66
N ILE A 80 13.60 -1.01 1.80
CA ILE A 80 15.01 -1.26 1.46
C ILE A 80 15.90 -1.09 2.70
N GLN A 81 15.74 0.00 3.45
CA GLN A 81 16.51 0.26 4.68
C GLN A 81 16.28 -0.82 5.74
N MET A 82 15.10 -1.44 5.76
CA MET A 82 14.75 -2.55 6.63
C MET A 82 15.25 -3.91 6.14
N GLY A 83 15.93 -3.99 4.99
CA GLY A 83 16.39 -5.24 4.41
C GLY A 83 15.26 -6.11 3.84
N GLN A 84 14.16 -5.51 3.41
CA GLN A 84 12.99 -6.18 2.80
C GLN A 84 12.84 -5.84 1.30
N PRO A 85 13.82 -6.19 0.45
CA PRO A 85 13.84 -5.76 -0.95
C PRO A 85 12.67 -6.31 -1.78
N GLU A 86 12.16 -7.51 -1.49
CA GLU A 86 11.03 -8.10 -2.23
C GLU A 86 9.71 -7.34 -2.01
N GLN A 87 9.56 -6.71 -0.84
CA GLN A 87 8.39 -5.89 -0.54
C GLN A 87 8.54 -4.51 -1.19
N ALA A 88 9.75 -3.94 -1.15
CA ALA A 88 10.05 -2.69 -1.85
C ALA A 88 9.82 -2.81 -3.36
N GLU A 89 10.22 -3.95 -3.96
CA GLU A 89 9.99 -4.24 -5.37
C GLU A 89 8.49 -4.17 -5.73
N LYS A 90 7.61 -4.70 -4.87
CA LYS A 90 6.16 -4.62 -5.09
C LYS A 90 5.65 -3.18 -5.07
N CYS A 91 6.17 -2.34 -4.18
CA CYS A 91 5.84 -0.91 -4.14
C CYS A 91 6.22 -0.22 -5.45
N TYR A 92 7.47 -0.40 -5.89
CA TYR A 92 7.94 0.25 -7.12
C TYR A 92 7.28 -0.29 -8.38
N ARG A 93 6.98 -1.59 -8.46
CA ARG A 93 6.24 -2.16 -9.59
C ARG A 93 4.84 -1.57 -9.69
N ARG A 94 4.16 -1.42 -8.54
CA ARG A 94 2.86 -0.77 -8.48
C ARG A 94 2.91 0.68 -8.98
N MET A 95 3.91 1.46 -8.55
CA MET A 95 4.12 2.83 -9.05
C MET A 95 4.31 2.88 -10.57
N LEU A 96 5.09 1.94 -11.12
CA LEU A 96 5.31 1.85 -12.56
C LEU A 96 4.01 1.52 -13.30
N ASP A 97 3.22 0.58 -12.78
CA ASP A 97 1.94 0.20 -13.39
C ASP A 97 0.95 1.37 -13.36
N GLU A 98 0.84 2.10 -12.25
CA GLU A 98 0.00 3.30 -12.13
C GLU A 98 0.44 4.41 -13.09
N SER A 99 1.76 4.62 -13.23
CA SER A 99 2.32 5.59 -14.18
C SER A 99 2.00 5.22 -15.64
N ARG A 100 2.09 3.94 -15.98
CA ARG A 100 1.73 3.44 -17.32
C ARG A 100 0.23 3.56 -17.58
N LEU A 101 -0.62 3.30 -16.58
CA LEU A 101 -2.06 3.52 -16.70
C LEU A 101 -2.39 5.01 -16.90
N ALA A 102 -1.70 5.91 -16.21
CA ALA A 102 -1.84 7.35 -16.42
C ALA A 102 -1.42 7.76 -17.85
N LEU A 103 -0.33 7.18 -18.37
CA LEU A 103 0.09 7.36 -19.76
C LEU A 103 -1.02 6.90 -20.73
N ALA A 104 -1.60 5.73 -20.53
CA ALA A 104 -2.69 5.24 -21.38
C ALA A 104 -3.91 6.17 -21.39
N ARG A 105 -4.26 6.77 -20.25
CA ARG A 105 -5.32 7.80 -20.17
C ARG A 105 -4.96 9.05 -20.96
N ALA A 106 -3.71 9.51 -20.88
CA ALA A 106 -3.24 10.66 -21.63
C ALA A 106 -3.24 10.39 -23.15
N GLU A 107 -2.78 9.21 -23.58
CA GLU A 107 -2.82 8.74 -24.97
C GLU A 107 -4.26 8.68 -25.49
N SER A 108 -5.20 8.17 -24.68
CA SER A 108 -6.64 8.18 -25.04
C SER A 108 -7.15 9.60 -25.25
N GLY A 109 -6.80 10.53 -24.34
CA GLY A 109 -7.17 11.93 -24.45
C GLY A 109 -6.60 12.60 -25.71
N LEU A 110 -5.36 12.29 -26.09
CA LEU A 110 -4.76 12.74 -27.36
C LEU A 110 -5.52 12.17 -28.56
N GLY A 111 -5.85 10.87 -28.53
CA GLY A 111 -6.63 10.21 -29.57
C GLY A 111 -7.98 10.90 -29.83
N ILE A 112 -8.72 11.21 -28.77
CA ILE A 112 -9.99 11.94 -28.83
C ILE A 112 -9.80 13.35 -29.40
N ALA A 113 -8.81 14.10 -28.91
CA ALA A 113 -8.52 15.44 -29.41
C ALA A 113 -8.16 15.46 -30.90
N TYR A 114 -7.49 14.42 -31.39
CA TYR A 114 -7.19 14.27 -32.82
C TYR A 114 -8.41 13.93 -33.67
N LEU A 115 -9.39 13.17 -33.15
CA LEU A 115 -10.69 12.96 -33.83
C LEU A 115 -11.41 14.28 -34.03
N ASP A 116 -11.48 15.10 -32.98
CA ASP A 116 -12.11 16.42 -33.04
C ASP A 116 -11.43 17.34 -34.07
N CYS A 117 -10.11 17.16 -34.25
CA CYS A 117 -9.32 17.87 -35.25
C CYS A 117 -9.36 17.23 -36.66
N ARG A 118 -10.13 16.15 -36.87
CA ARG A 118 -10.23 15.39 -38.15
C ARG A 118 -8.88 14.81 -38.61
N LYS A 119 -8.02 14.45 -37.66
CA LYS A 119 -6.72 13.81 -37.86
C LYS A 119 -6.81 12.32 -37.52
N ASP A 120 -7.51 11.59 -38.38
CA ASP A 120 -7.95 10.22 -38.10
C ASP A 120 -6.78 9.24 -37.96
N VAL A 121 -5.69 9.45 -38.71
CA VAL A 121 -4.49 8.59 -38.65
C VAL A 121 -3.76 8.76 -37.32
N GLU A 122 -3.55 10.00 -36.88
CA GLU A 122 -2.93 10.31 -35.60
C GLU A 122 -3.81 9.85 -34.44
N SER A 123 -5.13 10.06 -34.54
CA SER A 123 -6.06 9.58 -33.54
C SER A 123 -5.96 8.07 -33.33
N LEU A 124 -6.07 7.29 -34.41
CA LEU A 124 -6.03 5.83 -34.36
C LEU A 124 -4.74 5.35 -33.66
N LYS A 125 -3.60 5.94 -34.01
CA LYS A 125 -2.31 5.62 -33.40
C LYS A 125 -2.33 5.79 -31.88
N HIS A 126 -2.85 6.91 -31.38
CA HIS A 126 -2.88 7.20 -29.95
C HIS A 126 -3.88 6.31 -29.19
N LEU A 127 -5.02 5.98 -29.80
CA LEU A 127 -6.00 5.05 -29.22
C LEU A 127 -5.47 3.60 -29.18
N GLU A 128 -4.75 3.16 -30.21
CA GLU A 128 -4.11 1.84 -30.26
C GLU A 128 -3.02 1.70 -29.19
N GLU A 129 -2.20 2.73 -28.99
CA GLU A 129 -1.16 2.73 -27.95
C GLU A 129 -1.78 2.67 -26.54
N ALA A 130 -2.83 3.47 -26.28
CA ALA A 130 -3.58 3.42 -25.03
C ALA A 130 -4.17 2.03 -24.77
N LEU A 131 -4.77 1.42 -25.80
CA LEU A 131 -5.34 0.08 -25.73
C LEU A 131 -4.27 -0.97 -25.42
N HIS A 132 -3.13 -0.91 -26.11
CA HIS A 132 -2.02 -1.84 -25.90
C HIS A 132 -1.52 -1.81 -24.45
N ILE A 133 -1.32 -0.60 -23.89
CA ILE A 133 -0.90 -0.43 -22.50
C ILE A 133 -1.92 -1.05 -21.55
N ARG A 134 -3.22 -0.71 -21.70
CA ARG A 134 -4.30 -1.22 -20.84
C ARG A 134 -4.42 -2.74 -20.91
N GLN A 135 -4.36 -3.33 -22.10
CA GLN A 135 -4.39 -4.79 -22.28
C GLN A 135 -3.19 -5.47 -21.61
N SER A 136 -2.00 -4.89 -21.73
CA SER A 136 -0.78 -5.46 -21.16
C SER A 136 -0.77 -5.47 -19.62
N LEU A 137 -1.47 -4.51 -18.98
CA LEU A 137 -1.48 -4.33 -17.54
C LEU A 137 -2.69 -4.95 -16.84
N LEU A 138 -3.87 -4.83 -17.46
CA LEU A 138 -5.15 -5.17 -16.83
C LEU A 138 -5.74 -6.50 -17.35
N GLY A 139 -5.24 -7.00 -18.48
CA GLY A 139 -5.81 -8.14 -19.19
C GLY A 139 -6.96 -7.74 -20.12
N GLN A 140 -7.23 -8.56 -21.13
CA GLN A 140 -8.14 -8.22 -22.24
C GLN A 140 -9.60 -8.02 -21.82
N ASP A 141 -10.04 -8.68 -20.75
CA ASP A 141 -11.44 -8.66 -20.27
C ASP A 141 -11.72 -7.56 -19.24
N HIS A 142 -10.74 -6.71 -18.93
CA HIS A 142 -10.92 -5.66 -17.93
C HIS A 142 -11.78 -4.51 -18.48
N ARG A 143 -12.72 -4.00 -17.67
CA ARG A 143 -13.67 -2.94 -18.07
C ARG A 143 -12.97 -1.74 -18.74
N ASP A 144 -11.90 -1.26 -18.13
CA ASP A 144 -11.15 -0.08 -18.60
C ASP A 144 -10.47 -0.28 -19.97
N VAL A 145 -10.36 -1.52 -20.47
CA VAL A 145 -9.88 -1.80 -21.84
C VAL A 145 -10.92 -1.37 -22.89
N GLY A 146 -12.20 -1.37 -22.55
CA GLY A 146 -13.30 -0.96 -23.45
C GLY A 146 -13.55 0.55 -23.51
N GLU A 147 -12.79 1.37 -22.78
CA GLU A 147 -12.96 2.83 -22.72
C GLU A 147 -12.10 3.59 -23.76
N CYS A 148 -11.48 2.90 -24.72
CA CYS A 148 -10.72 3.52 -25.82
C CYS A 148 -11.61 3.93 -26.99
#